data_AF-A0A8I1SUA4-F1
#
_entry.id   AF-A0A8I1SUA4-F1
#
_cell.length_a   1.000
_cell.length_b   1.000
_cell.length_c   1.000
_cell.angle_alpha   90.00
_cell.angle_beta   90.00
_cell.angle_gamma   90.00
#
_symmetry.space_group_name_H-M   'P 1'
#
loop_
_entity.id
_entity.type
_entity.pdbx_description
1 polymer ?
#
loop_
_entity_poly.entity_id
_entity_poly.type
_entity_poly.pdbx_seq_one_letter_code
_entity_poly.pdbx_strand_id
1 'polypeptide(L)'
;MSRLRFCIAISFVLLSIMWSPGQEPAAPRPVVAAVPPEQGRWKIIVTDAKGEKTARTDDRTPKIVEIEIWKSGSRARMVQTISNGATAESWIADDYLLSRYPAFPDIYVTRLNDRATPLDDGMSDFRDAFPGMTWLDPKYLAGTATKDGKLCEHYVNPDDDCEAWIAADSKSPVAYRKGPRVFTYRFLPPENLSMPEPFLGELNKYLKADSQ
;
A
#
# COMPACT_ATOMS: atom_id res chain seq x y z
N MET A 1 27.76 -6.64 -92.40
CA MET A 1 27.30 -7.79 -91.60
C MET A 1 27.67 -7.50 -90.14
N SER A 2 26.77 -6.88 -89.40
CA SER A 2 25.93 -7.48 -88.35
C SER A 2 26.74 -7.99 -87.16
N ARG A 3 26.90 -7.16 -86.11
CA ARG A 3 26.27 -7.28 -84.76
C ARG A 3 26.95 -8.39 -83.92
N LEU A 4 27.42 -8.16 -82.70
CA LEU A 4 26.60 -7.83 -81.53
C LEU A 4 27.53 -7.34 -80.39
N ARG A 5 27.19 -6.22 -79.76
CA ARG A 5 27.81 -5.74 -78.51
C ARG A 5 27.03 -6.35 -77.35
N PHE A 6 27.70 -6.95 -76.37
CA PHE A 6 27.11 -7.27 -75.07
C PHE A 6 27.60 -6.27 -74.03
N CYS A 7 26.70 -5.39 -73.58
CA CYS A 7 26.90 -4.57 -72.39
C CYS A 7 26.41 -5.38 -71.18
N ILE A 8 27.32 -5.69 -70.24
CA ILE A 8 26.95 -6.23 -68.93
C ILE A 8 26.71 -5.03 -68.02
N ALA A 9 25.44 -4.77 -67.69
CA ALA A 9 25.07 -3.82 -66.65
C ALA A 9 25.29 -4.47 -65.29
N ILE A 10 26.28 -3.99 -64.54
CA ILE A 10 26.50 -4.35 -63.14
C ILE A 10 25.60 -3.44 -62.30
N SER A 11 24.44 -3.97 -61.89
CA SER A 11 23.59 -3.32 -60.90
C SER A 11 24.24 -3.41 -59.52
N PHE A 12 24.78 -2.29 -59.05
CA PHE A 12 25.11 -2.09 -57.64
C PHE A 12 23.81 -1.92 -56.84
N VAL A 13 23.36 -2.99 -56.19
CA VAL A 13 22.35 -2.90 -55.13
C VAL A 13 23.07 -2.41 -53.88
N LEU A 14 22.94 -1.11 -53.60
CA LEU A 14 23.29 -0.53 -52.30
C LEU A 14 22.31 -1.11 -51.27
N LEU A 15 22.75 -2.15 -50.56
CA LEU A 15 22.06 -2.67 -49.40
C LEU A 15 22.29 -1.67 -48.25
N SER A 16 21.37 -0.71 -48.10
CA SER A 16 21.29 0.12 -46.90
C SER A 16 20.95 -0.79 -45.72
N ILE A 17 21.96 -1.19 -44.96
CA ILE A 17 21.76 -1.75 -43.62
C ILE A 17 21.21 -0.60 -42.80
N MET A 18 19.89 -0.55 -42.65
CA MET A 18 19.25 0.30 -41.66
C MET A 18 19.70 -0.22 -40.29
N TRP A 19 20.69 0.46 -39.71
CA TRP A 19 21.02 0.31 -38.31
C TRP A 19 19.82 0.88 -37.54
N SER A 20 18.86 0.02 -37.22
CA SER A 20 17.91 0.34 -36.16
C SER A 20 18.76 0.59 -34.92
N PRO A 21 18.71 1.78 -34.28
CA PRO A 21 19.29 1.93 -32.96
C PRO A 21 18.67 0.82 -32.12
N GLY A 22 19.54 -0.04 -31.59
CA GLY A 22 19.14 -1.13 -30.72
C GLY A 22 18.18 -0.55 -29.70
N GLN A 23 16.95 -1.05 -29.72
CA GLN A 23 15.95 -0.68 -28.75
C GLN A 23 16.56 -1.04 -27.40
N GLU A 24 17.06 -0.01 -26.70
CA GLU A 24 17.57 -0.11 -25.34
C GLU A 24 16.51 -0.93 -24.58
N PRO A 25 16.89 -2.05 -23.92
CA PRO A 25 15.92 -2.87 -23.23
C PRO A 25 15.11 -1.94 -22.34
N ALA A 26 13.80 -1.86 -22.62
CA ALA A 26 12.92 -0.96 -21.89
C ALA A 26 13.21 -1.18 -20.41
N ALA A 27 13.60 -0.10 -19.72
CA ALA A 27 13.92 -0.18 -18.30
C ALA A 27 12.81 -1.00 -17.63
N PRO A 28 13.16 -2.04 -16.86
CA PRO A 28 12.17 -2.93 -16.27
C PRO A 28 11.16 -2.04 -15.55
N ARG A 29 9.90 -2.11 -16.01
CA ARG A 29 8.80 -1.39 -15.36
C ARG A 29 8.85 -1.78 -13.89
N PRO A 30 8.92 -0.83 -12.94
CA PRO A 30 8.96 -1.18 -11.54
C PRO A 30 7.77 -2.10 -11.25
N VAL A 31 8.05 -3.21 -10.57
CA VAL A 31 6.99 -4.08 -10.05
C VAL A 31 6.39 -3.31 -8.89
N VAL A 32 5.35 -2.53 -9.20
CA VAL A 32 4.68 -1.63 -8.28
C VAL A 32 3.76 -2.45 -7.40
N ALA A 33 4.29 -2.92 -6.28
CA ALA A 33 3.48 -3.28 -5.14
C ALA A 33 4.37 -3.20 -3.90
N ALA A 34 3.88 -2.52 -2.87
CA ALA A 34 4.40 -2.76 -1.55
C ALA A 34 4.02 -4.21 -1.17
N VAL A 35 5.00 -5.11 -1.19
CA VAL A 35 4.73 -6.54 -0.96
C VAL A 35 4.57 -6.78 0.55
N PRO A 36 3.39 -7.24 1.03
CA PRO A 36 3.25 -7.62 2.43
C PRO A 36 4.25 -8.71 2.79
N PRO A 37 4.86 -8.65 3.98
CA PRO A 37 5.45 -9.86 4.54
C PRO A 37 4.33 -10.86 4.91
N GLU A 38 4.58 -12.16 4.75
CA GLU A 38 3.65 -13.23 5.18
C GLU A 38 3.40 -13.16 6.70
N GLN A 39 4.44 -12.79 7.44
CA GLN A 39 4.39 -12.47 8.85
C GLN A 39 5.12 -11.14 9.08
N GLY A 40 4.46 -10.19 9.72
CA GLY A 40 5.07 -8.90 9.98
C GLY A 40 4.38 -8.13 11.08
N ARG A 41 5.12 -7.18 11.63
CA ARG A 41 4.63 -6.19 12.56
C ARG A 41 5.17 -4.84 12.14
N TRP A 42 4.32 -3.84 12.06
CA TRP A 42 4.75 -2.48 11.81
C TRP A 42 3.84 -1.49 12.50
N LYS A 43 4.42 -0.32 12.73
CA LYS A 43 3.76 0.83 13.33
C LYS A 43 3.74 1.97 12.33
N ILE A 44 2.62 2.66 12.24
CA ILE A 44 2.39 3.82 11.40
C ILE A 44 2.20 5.01 12.34
N ILE A 45 3.11 5.97 12.28
CA ILE A 45 3.01 7.22 13.05
C ILE A 45 2.32 8.25 12.17
N VAL A 46 1.24 8.85 12.68
CA VAL A 46 0.43 9.82 11.94
C VAL A 46 0.75 11.22 12.45
N THR A 47 1.20 12.08 11.53
CA THR A 47 1.56 13.48 11.82
C THR A 47 0.91 14.41 10.82
N ASP A 48 0.81 15.69 11.17
CA ASP A 48 0.38 16.73 10.24
C ASP A 48 1.55 17.14 9.34
N ALA A 49 1.27 17.42 8.05
CA ALA A 49 2.29 17.82 7.09
C ALA A 49 2.95 19.15 7.50
N LYS A 50 4.29 19.23 7.40
CA LYS A 50 5.03 20.45 7.77
C LYS A 50 4.65 21.61 6.85
N GLY A 51 4.27 22.74 7.43
CA GLY A 51 4.05 23.99 6.70
C GLY A 51 2.61 24.24 6.25
N GLU A 52 1.70 23.29 6.45
CA GLU A 52 0.28 23.60 6.39
C GLU A 52 -0.08 24.48 7.59
N LYS A 53 -0.54 25.70 7.30
CA LYS A 53 -1.36 26.45 8.26
C LYS A 53 -2.66 25.66 8.40
N THR A 54 -2.68 24.65 9.27
CA THR A 54 -3.92 23.97 9.67
C THR A 54 -4.92 25.06 10.00
N ALA A 55 -5.97 25.17 9.18
CA ALA A 55 -6.99 26.18 9.29
C ALA A 55 -7.76 25.93 10.59
N ARG A 56 -7.23 26.37 11.75
CA ARG A 56 -7.74 26.14 13.11
C ARG A 56 -8.73 24.96 13.15
N THR A 57 -8.26 23.78 12.76
CA THR A 57 -9.04 22.57 12.95
C THR A 57 -9.18 22.45 14.46
N ASP A 58 -10.41 22.40 14.96
CA ASP A 58 -10.67 22.32 16.39
C ASP A 58 -9.88 21.14 16.96
N ASP A 59 -8.77 21.43 17.65
CA ASP A 59 -7.81 20.47 18.21
C ASP A 59 -8.48 19.56 19.27
N ARG A 60 -9.75 19.82 19.57
CA ARG A 60 -10.64 19.01 20.40
C ARG A 60 -11.16 17.76 19.72
N THR A 61 -11.12 17.66 18.38
CA THR A 61 -11.60 16.45 17.69
C THR A 61 -10.56 15.34 17.82
N PRO A 62 -10.87 14.20 18.46
CA PRO A 62 -9.92 13.11 18.61
C PRO A 62 -9.48 12.58 17.24
N LYS A 63 -8.17 12.47 17.02
CA LYS A 63 -7.57 12.04 15.74
C LYS A 63 -6.68 10.83 15.95
N ILE A 64 -6.60 9.93 14.96
CA ILE A 64 -5.64 8.82 15.00
C ILE A 64 -4.23 9.40 14.94
N VAL A 65 -3.36 8.96 15.85
CA VAL A 65 -1.96 9.38 15.96
C VAL A 65 -0.97 8.25 15.74
N GLU A 66 -1.42 7.01 15.97
CA GLU A 66 -0.60 5.82 15.79
C GLU A 66 -1.49 4.65 15.38
N ILE A 67 -0.96 3.79 14.54
CA ILE A 67 -1.59 2.53 14.15
C ILE A 67 -0.53 1.45 14.21
N GLU A 68 -0.84 0.35 14.85
CA GLU A 68 0.04 -0.80 14.93
C GLU A 68 -0.65 -2.01 14.31
N ILE A 69 0.02 -2.66 13.38
CA ILE A 69 -0.51 -3.77 12.61
C ILE A 69 0.39 -4.99 12.81
N TRP A 70 -0.24 -6.13 13.07
CA TRP A 70 0.36 -7.45 13.04
C TRP A 70 -0.34 -8.26 11.96
N LYS A 71 0.44 -8.99 11.17
CA LYS A 71 -0.06 -9.91 10.15
C LYS A 71 0.67 -11.24 10.28
N SER A 72 -0.08 -12.33 10.15
CA SER A 72 0.45 -13.71 10.18
C SER A 72 -0.48 -14.61 9.38
N GLY A 73 -0.13 -14.90 8.13
CA GLY A 73 -0.97 -15.67 7.22
C GLY A 73 -2.33 -14.99 6.97
N SER A 74 -3.43 -15.70 7.20
CA SER A 74 -4.80 -15.17 7.06
C SER A 74 -5.28 -14.34 8.24
N ARG A 75 -4.47 -14.21 9.30
CA ARG A 75 -4.82 -13.45 10.51
C ARG A 75 -4.13 -12.10 10.52
N ALA A 76 -4.85 -11.09 10.99
CA ALA A 76 -4.28 -9.77 11.24
C ALA A 76 -4.90 -9.13 12.48
N ARG A 77 -4.14 -8.23 13.10
CA ARG A 77 -4.60 -7.37 14.18
C ARG A 77 -4.18 -5.95 13.86
N MET A 78 -5.07 -5.00 14.11
CA MET A 78 -4.80 -3.58 14.05
C MET A 78 -5.19 -2.94 15.37
N VAL A 79 -4.30 -2.13 15.94
CA VAL A 79 -4.58 -1.27 17.09
C VAL A 79 -4.38 0.17 16.64
N GLN A 80 -5.42 1.00 16.76
CA GLN A 80 -5.36 2.42 16.45
C GLN A 80 -5.39 3.21 17.76
N THR A 81 -4.40 4.07 17.95
CA THR A 81 -4.34 4.99 19.10
C THR A 81 -4.80 6.38 18.68
N ILE A 82 -5.71 6.95 19.47
CA ILE A 82 -6.30 8.27 19.28
C ILE A 82 -5.53 9.29 20.13
N SER A 83 -5.51 10.56 19.73
CA SER A 83 -4.80 11.65 20.41
C SER A 83 -5.15 11.83 21.90
N ASN A 84 -6.31 11.35 22.34
CA ASN A 84 -6.72 11.34 23.74
C ASN A 84 -6.28 10.09 24.53
N GLY A 85 -5.46 9.22 23.93
CA GLY A 85 -4.95 7.97 24.50
C GLY A 85 -5.89 6.78 24.36
N ALA A 86 -7.13 6.98 23.90
CA ALA A 86 -8.06 5.88 23.67
C ALA A 86 -7.59 4.98 22.51
N THR A 87 -7.96 3.70 22.54
CA THR A 87 -7.58 2.73 21.51
C THR A 87 -8.78 2.02 20.91
N ALA A 88 -8.75 1.83 19.59
CA ALA A 88 -9.63 0.91 18.88
C ALA A 88 -8.80 -0.31 18.46
N GLU A 89 -9.38 -1.50 18.60
CA GLU A 89 -8.71 -2.76 18.27
C GLU A 89 -9.57 -3.54 17.27
N SER A 90 -8.95 -4.00 16.20
CA SER A 90 -9.60 -4.81 15.17
C SER A 90 -8.80 -6.07 14.87
N TRP A 91 -9.51 -7.14 14.56
CA TRP A 91 -8.97 -8.46 14.24
C TRP A 91 -9.58 -8.98 12.94
N ILE A 92 -8.75 -9.55 12.08
CA ILE A 92 -9.18 -10.37 10.94
C ILE A 92 -8.84 -11.82 11.25
N ALA A 93 -9.84 -12.69 11.22
CA ALA A 93 -9.68 -14.14 11.35
C ALA A 93 -10.89 -14.86 10.73
N ASP A 94 -10.64 -15.98 10.06
CA ASP A 94 -11.69 -16.90 9.59
C ASP A 94 -12.82 -16.22 8.78
N ASP A 95 -12.46 -15.28 7.89
CA ASP A 95 -13.36 -14.45 7.06
C ASP A 95 -14.19 -13.39 7.83
N TYR A 96 -13.84 -13.13 9.09
CA TYR A 96 -14.48 -12.12 9.92
C TYR A 96 -13.54 -10.95 10.23
N LEU A 97 -14.10 -9.74 10.23
CA LEU A 97 -13.57 -8.59 10.94
C LEU A 97 -14.28 -8.45 12.28
N LEU A 98 -13.51 -8.37 13.36
CA LEU A 98 -14.00 -8.08 14.70
C LEU A 98 -13.40 -6.76 15.16
N SER A 99 -14.22 -5.80 15.56
CA SER A 99 -13.76 -4.47 15.98
C SER A 99 -14.33 -4.09 17.34
N ARG A 100 -13.48 -3.58 18.23
CA ARG A 100 -13.86 -2.94 19.49
C ARG A 100 -13.40 -1.50 19.46
N TYR A 101 -14.30 -0.59 19.82
CA TYR A 101 -14.04 0.85 19.81
C TYR A 101 -14.08 1.41 21.24
N PRO A 102 -13.33 2.46 21.56
CA PRO A 102 -13.24 2.92 22.94
C PRO A 102 -14.55 3.43 23.54
N ALA A 103 -15.47 3.93 22.71
CA ALA A 103 -16.80 4.38 23.14
C ALA A 103 -17.83 3.25 23.26
N PHE A 104 -17.52 2.05 22.78
CA PHE A 104 -18.46 0.94 22.66
C PHE A 104 -17.84 -0.35 23.21
N PRO A 105 -18.36 -0.90 24.33
CA PRO A 105 -17.75 -2.06 24.98
C PRO A 105 -17.86 -3.34 24.15
N ASP A 106 -18.88 -3.42 23.29
CA ASP A 106 -19.19 -4.58 22.48
C ASP A 106 -18.19 -4.76 21.34
N ILE A 107 -18.01 -6.03 20.92
CA ILE A 107 -17.24 -6.37 19.73
C ILE A 107 -18.22 -6.44 18.56
N TYR A 108 -18.01 -5.59 17.58
CA TYR A 108 -18.74 -5.61 16.32
C TYR A 108 -18.11 -6.65 15.41
N VAL A 109 -18.90 -7.62 14.98
CA VAL A 109 -18.45 -8.67 14.07
C VAL A 109 -19.09 -8.44 12.70
N THR A 110 -18.29 -8.52 11.65
CA THR A 110 -18.76 -8.37 10.27
C THR A 110 -18.04 -9.39 9.41
N ARG A 111 -18.78 -10.16 8.62
CA ARG A 111 -18.17 -11.03 7.61
C ARG A 111 -17.53 -10.17 6.53
N LEU A 112 -16.29 -10.48 6.15
CA LEU A 112 -15.53 -9.66 5.20
C LEU A 112 -16.20 -9.61 3.82
N ASN A 113 -16.82 -10.71 3.40
CA ASN A 113 -17.55 -10.80 2.13
C ASN A 113 -18.88 -10.00 2.12
N ASP A 114 -19.45 -9.70 3.29
CA ASP A 114 -20.71 -8.96 3.40
C ASP A 114 -20.48 -7.43 3.43
N ARG A 115 -19.21 -6.99 3.53
CA ARG A 115 -18.90 -5.57 3.43
C ARG A 115 -19.04 -5.12 1.99
N ALA A 116 -19.99 -4.21 1.74
CA ALA A 116 -19.91 -3.36 0.56
C ALA A 116 -18.49 -2.77 0.49
N THR A 117 -17.91 -2.78 -0.72
CA THR A 117 -16.62 -2.22 -1.17
C THR A 117 -15.86 -1.36 -0.14
N PRO A 118 -14.51 -1.47 -0.05
CA PRO A 118 -13.72 -0.90 1.03
C PRO A 118 -14.19 0.50 1.40
N LEU A 119 -14.54 0.71 2.68
CA LEU A 119 -14.68 2.07 3.18
C LEU A 119 -13.33 2.74 2.92
N ASP A 120 -13.26 3.60 1.90
CA ASP A 120 -12.05 4.32 1.50
C ASP A 120 -11.74 5.47 2.50
N ASP A 121 -11.84 5.17 3.79
CA ASP A 121 -11.15 5.97 4.80
C ASP A 121 -9.64 5.69 4.79
N GLY A 122 -9.21 4.74 3.95
CA GLY A 122 -7.82 4.34 3.74
C GLY A 122 -7.22 3.51 4.87
N MET A 123 -7.89 3.33 6.02
CA MET A 123 -7.27 2.76 7.22
C MET A 123 -8.09 1.65 7.89
N SER A 124 -9.40 1.59 7.64
CA SER A 124 -10.28 0.58 8.25
C SER A 124 -10.23 -0.77 7.54
N ASP A 125 -9.70 -0.81 6.32
CA ASP A 125 -9.46 -2.04 5.57
C ASP A 125 -7.97 -2.40 5.58
N PHE A 126 -7.56 -3.17 6.57
CA PHE A 126 -6.20 -3.68 6.72
C PHE A 126 -6.08 -5.15 6.26
N ARG A 127 -6.99 -5.59 5.38
CA ARG A 127 -6.76 -6.80 4.57
C ARG A 127 -5.52 -6.62 3.71
N ASP A 128 -5.38 -5.43 3.15
CA ASP A 128 -4.19 -5.02 2.43
C ASP A 128 -3.00 -4.88 3.37
N ALA A 129 -1.83 -5.21 2.84
CA ALA A 129 -0.54 -5.12 3.53
C ALA A 129 -0.29 -3.76 4.15
N PHE A 130 -0.63 -2.71 3.42
CA PHE A 130 -0.27 -1.34 3.73
C PHE A 130 -1.51 -0.49 3.44
N PRO A 131 -2.37 -0.26 4.46
CA PRO A 131 -3.58 0.51 4.28
C PRO A 131 -3.30 1.88 3.66
N GLY A 132 -4.18 2.31 2.75
CA GLY A 132 -4.11 3.62 2.10
C GLY A 132 -3.16 3.68 0.89
N MET A 133 -2.66 2.53 0.42
CA MET A 133 -1.72 2.43 -0.70
C MET A 133 -2.26 1.67 -1.91
N THR A 134 -3.56 1.39 -1.97
CA THR A 134 -4.20 0.68 -3.09
C THR A 134 -4.14 1.46 -4.41
N TRP A 135 -3.91 2.77 -4.35
CA TRP A 135 -3.77 3.65 -5.52
C TRP A 135 -2.38 3.58 -6.19
N LEU A 136 -1.40 2.92 -5.56
CA LEU A 136 -0.05 2.82 -6.12
C LEU A 136 -0.07 2.14 -7.49
N ASP A 137 0.29 2.91 -8.50
CA ASP A 137 0.32 2.48 -9.89
C ASP A 137 1.57 3.06 -10.58
N PRO A 138 2.20 2.34 -11.53
CA PRO A 138 3.34 2.86 -12.29
C PRO A 138 3.11 4.23 -12.93
N LYS A 139 1.87 4.56 -13.31
CA LYS A 139 1.53 5.87 -13.90
C LYS A 139 1.74 7.05 -12.94
N TYR A 140 1.76 6.79 -11.63
CA TYR A 140 1.98 7.81 -10.60
C TYR A 140 3.44 7.90 -10.16
N LEU A 141 4.36 7.15 -10.75
CA LEU A 141 5.78 7.23 -10.41
C LEU A 141 6.39 8.56 -10.86
N ALA A 142 6.76 9.41 -9.89
CA ALA A 142 7.38 10.71 -10.13
C ALA A 142 8.92 10.64 -10.21
N GLY A 143 9.51 9.53 -9.76
CA GLY A 143 10.95 9.27 -9.84
C GLY A 143 11.51 8.71 -8.54
N THR A 144 12.75 9.05 -8.20
CA THR A 144 13.40 8.66 -6.95
C THR A 144 13.63 9.85 -6.04
N ALA A 145 13.44 9.67 -4.73
CA ALA A 145 13.67 10.70 -3.72
C ALA A 145 14.26 10.10 -2.44
N THR A 146 14.94 10.91 -1.64
CA THR A 146 15.38 10.51 -0.30
C THR A 146 14.32 10.86 0.73
N LYS A 147 13.84 9.87 1.49
CA LYS A 147 12.89 10.05 2.61
C LYS A 147 13.42 9.34 3.85
N ASP A 148 13.52 10.05 4.98
CA ASP A 148 14.02 9.53 6.26
C ASP A 148 15.35 8.77 6.12
N GLY A 149 16.26 9.32 5.29
CA GLY A 149 17.59 8.76 5.03
C GLY A 149 17.61 7.55 4.08
N LYS A 150 16.48 7.14 3.51
CA LYS A 150 16.37 6.02 2.57
C LYS A 150 16.14 6.51 1.15
N LEU A 151 16.76 5.83 0.17
CA LEU A 151 16.42 6.02 -1.24
C LEU A 151 15.08 5.34 -1.53
N CYS A 152 14.14 6.10 -2.06
CA CYS A 152 12.78 5.65 -2.31
C CYS A 152 12.37 5.90 -3.76
N GLU A 153 11.51 5.04 -4.29
CA GLU A 153 10.60 5.38 -5.38
C GLU A 153 9.52 6.31 -4.83
N HIS A 154 9.31 7.45 -5.47
CA HIS A 154 8.34 8.48 -5.06
C HIS A 154 7.16 8.47 -6.03
N TYR A 155 5.97 8.25 -5.48
CA TYR A 155 4.71 8.22 -6.21
C TYR A 155 3.87 9.44 -5.83
N VAL A 156 3.22 10.06 -6.82
CA VAL A 156 2.35 11.23 -6.65
C VAL A 156 1.08 11.01 -7.46
N ASN A 157 -0.05 10.92 -6.77
CA ASN A 157 -1.38 10.93 -7.36
C ASN A 157 -2.05 12.29 -7.08
N PRO A 158 -2.05 13.21 -8.06
CA PRO A 158 -2.61 14.54 -7.87
C PRO A 158 -4.14 14.54 -7.79
N ASP A 159 -4.81 13.52 -8.34
CA ASP A 159 -6.28 13.45 -8.36
C ASP A 159 -6.85 13.23 -6.95
N ASP A 160 -6.12 12.48 -6.11
CA ASP A 160 -6.51 12.14 -4.74
C ASP A 160 -5.68 12.86 -3.66
N ASP A 161 -4.83 13.83 -4.06
CA ASP A 161 -3.84 14.50 -3.20
C ASP A 161 -3.06 13.51 -2.30
N CYS A 162 -2.51 12.47 -2.95
CA CYS A 162 -1.78 11.41 -2.30
C CYS A 162 -0.33 11.32 -2.80
N GLU A 163 0.58 11.02 -1.89
CA GLU A 163 1.98 10.73 -2.22
C GLU A 163 2.49 9.54 -1.43
N ALA A 164 3.43 8.78 -1.96
CA ALA A 164 4.06 7.68 -1.25
C ALA A 164 5.56 7.57 -1.54
N TRP A 165 6.31 7.14 -0.55
CA TRP A 165 7.73 6.84 -0.64
C TRP A 165 7.95 5.37 -0.32
N ILE A 166 8.32 4.59 -1.33
CA ILE A 166 8.57 3.15 -1.22
C ILE A 166 10.07 2.91 -1.28
N ALA A 167 10.65 2.25 -0.28
CA ALA A 167 12.08 2.02 -0.23
C ALA A 167 12.54 1.22 -1.46
N ALA A 168 13.56 1.71 -2.16
CA ALA A 168 13.99 1.14 -3.43
C ALA A 168 14.53 -0.29 -3.30
N ASP A 169 15.10 -0.63 -2.14
CA ASP A 169 15.75 -1.91 -1.82
C ASP A 169 14.75 -3.00 -1.43
N SER A 170 13.90 -2.70 -0.45
CA SER A 170 13.01 -3.65 0.24
C SER A 170 11.60 -3.61 -0.31
N LYS A 171 11.28 -2.64 -1.17
CA LYS A 171 9.93 -2.34 -1.67
C LYS A 171 8.91 -2.16 -0.55
N SER A 172 9.37 -1.83 0.65
CA SER A 172 8.53 -1.55 1.80
C SER A 172 8.22 -0.06 1.89
N PRO A 173 7.01 0.34 2.32
CA PRO A 173 6.70 1.75 2.48
C PRO A 173 7.57 2.39 3.56
N VAL A 174 8.02 3.61 3.28
CA VAL A 174 8.69 4.48 4.25
C VAL A 174 7.67 5.47 4.80
N ALA A 175 6.91 6.11 3.91
CA ALA A 175 5.83 7.00 4.29
C ALA A 175 4.80 7.12 3.16
N TYR A 176 3.61 7.59 3.49
CA TYR A 176 2.69 8.19 2.52
C TYR A 176 2.03 9.44 3.11
N ARG A 177 1.51 10.28 2.21
CA ARG A 177 0.73 11.47 2.51
C ARG A 177 -0.64 11.29 1.88
N LYS A 178 -1.71 11.60 2.60
CA LYS A 178 -3.08 11.74 2.08
C LYS A 178 -3.62 13.06 2.61
N GLY A 179 -3.76 14.05 1.74
CA GLY A 179 -4.10 15.41 2.12
C GLY A 179 -3.11 15.99 3.15
N PRO A 180 -3.61 16.49 4.31
CA PRO A 180 -2.79 17.15 5.33
C PRO A 180 -2.03 16.18 6.25
N ARG A 181 -2.23 14.86 6.09
CA ARG A 181 -1.68 13.84 6.99
C ARG A 181 -0.53 13.09 6.35
N VAL A 182 0.52 12.91 7.14
CA VAL A 182 1.68 12.09 6.80
C VAL A 182 1.71 10.87 7.72
N PHE A 183 1.87 9.71 7.12
CA PHE A 183 1.88 8.41 7.77
C PHE A 183 3.24 7.78 7.55
N THR A 184 4.03 7.62 8.61
CA THR A 184 5.39 7.10 8.55
C THR A 184 5.46 5.69 9.10
N TYR A 185 6.01 4.76 8.32
CA TYR A 185 6.11 3.35 8.67
C TYR A 185 7.38 3.04 9.47
N ARG A 186 7.23 2.19 10.48
CA ARG A 186 8.30 1.62 11.28
C ARG A 186 8.07 0.12 11.42
N PHE A 187 8.90 -0.66 10.73
CA PHE A 187 8.87 -2.12 10.83
C PHE A 187 9.49 -2.57 12.14
N LEU A 188 8.81 -3.47 12.82
CA LEU A 188 9.19 -4.02 14.11
C LEU A 188 9.51 -5.51 13.95
N PRO A 189 10.27 -6.12 14.88
CA PRO A 189 10.42 -7.56 14.92
C PRO A 189 9.05 -8.26 14.96
N PRO A 190 8.89 -9.41 14.29
CA PRO A 190 7.66 -10.17 14.33
C PRO A 190 7.36 -10.60 15.77
N GLU A 191 6.07 -10.65 16.10
CA GLU A 191 5.55 -11.11 17.38
C GLU A 191 4.46 -12.16 17.14
N ASN A 192 4.32 -13.12 18.06
CA ASN A 192 3.28 -14.13 17.96
C ASN A 192 1.91 -13.48 18.07
N LEU A 193 1.10 -13.67 17.04
CA LEU A 193 -0.24 -13.13 16.96
C LEU A 193 -1.24 -14.07 17.64
N SER A 194 -1.66 -13.72 18.86
CA SER A 194 -2.66 -14.47 19.62
C SER A 194 -3.89 -13.61 19.90
N MET A 195 -5.07 -14.10 19.50
CA MET A 195 -6.33 -13.42 19.72
C MET A 195 -6.75 -13.50 21.20
N PRO A 196 -7.12 -12.37 21.83
CA PRO A 196 -7.63 -12.37 23.21
C PRO A 196 -8.98 -13.10 23.34
N GLU A 197 -9.22 -13.70 24.52
CA GLU A 197 -10.45 -14.44 24.83
C GLU A 197 -11.76 -13.73 24.47
N PRO A 198 -11.94 -12.41 24.72
CA PRO A 198 -13.18 -11.75 24.33
C PRO A 198 -13.45 -11.78 22.82
N PHE A 199 -12.41 -11.59 21.99
CA PHE A 199 -12.54 -11.64 20.53
C PHE A 199 -12.76 -13.07 20.05
N LEU A 200 -12.03 -14.03 20.61
CA LEU A 200 -12.16 -15.44 20.27
C LEU A 200 -13.56 -15.97 20.63
N GLY A 201 -14.09 -15.57 21.78
CA GLY A 201 -15.44 -15.93 22.23
C GLY A 201 -16.53 -15.42 21.29
N GLU A 202 -16.42 -14.18 20.81
CA GLU A 202 -17.36 -13.64 19.81
C GLU A 202 -17.22 -14.36 18.46
N LEU A 203 -15.99 -14.51 17.94
CA LEU A 203 -15.75 -15.22 16.69
C LEU A 203 -16.38 -16.63 16.68
N ASN A 204 -16.20 -17.38 17.77
CA ASN A 204 -16.74 -18.73 17.90
C ASN A 204 -18.28 -18.78 17.85
N LYS A 205 -18.99 -17.74 18.31
CA LYS A 205 -20.46 -17.67 18.21
C LYS A 205 -20.90 -17.61 16.75
N TYR A 206 -20.22 -16.80 15.95
CA TYR A 206 -20.52 -16.63 14.52
C TYR A 206 -20.12 -17.86 13.70
N LEU A 207 -18.95 -18.44 13.95
CA LEU A 207 -18.54 -19.70 13.30
C LEU A 207 -19.52 -20.85 13.59
N LYS A 208 -20.05 -20.92 14.81
CA LYS A 208 -21.08 -21.91 15.17
C LYS A 208 -22.41 -21.64 14.48
N ALA A 209 -22.80 -20.38 14.27
CA ALA A 209 -24.04 -20.04 13.59
C ALA A 209 -23.98 -20.38 12.09
N ASP A 210 -22.82 -20.21 11.46
CA ASP A 210 -22.57 -20.50 10.04
C ASP A 210 -22.47 -21.98 9.67
N SER A 211 -22.19 -22.83 10.66
CA SER A 211 -22.05 -24.27 10.47
C SER A 211 -23.38 -25.05 10.60
N GLN A 212 -24.50 -24.34 10.77
CA GLN A 212 -25.87 -24.88 10.84
C GLN A 212 -26.62 -24.62 9.53
#